data_AF-A0A1H3FKB8-F1
#
_entry.id   AF-A0A1H3FKB8-F1
#
_cell.length_a   1.000
_cell.length_b   1.000
_cell.length_c   1.000
_cell.angle_alpha   90.00
_cell.angle_beta   90.00
_cell.angle_gamma   90.00
#
_symmetry.space_group_name_H-M   'P 1'
#
loop_
_entity.id
_entity.type
_entity.pdbx_description
1 polymer ?
#
loop_
_entity_poly.entity_id
_entity_poly.type
_entity_poly.pdbx_seq_one_letter_code
_entity_poly.pdbx_strand_id
1 'polypeptide(L)'
;MTGPGRSGVPLAALRRIARNRPAPVVGERCEMCAESIAATHSHVVNLDSRALMCTCRACYLLFTDQDAHLRYRAVPERYLRFPGLPLDARAWDELQIPVGLAFLFQNSVQRRTIAFYPSPAGATESDLPLDAWDRIVEHNPELGVLRPDVEALLVRRDDGTSGSCYLVPIDACYELVGRLRMLWRGFDGGSEVHEAMDAFFAQVQVRSRPAPSVGAVPEPAP
;
A
#
# COMPACT_ATOMS: atom_id res chain seq x y z
N MET A 1 -58.01 36.68 -16.55
CA MET A 1 -57.02 36.16 -17.52
C MET A 1 -55.79 35.73 -16.74
N THR A 2 -55.75 34.46 -16.34
CA THR A 2 -54.65 33.83 -15.57
C THR A 2 -53.63 33.25 -16.56
N GLY A 3 -52.42 33.79 -16.58
CA GLY A 3 -51.31 33.30 -17.40
C GLY A 3 -50.73 31.99 -16.87
N PRO A 4 -50.26 31.07 -17.72
CA PRO A 4 -49.77 29.77 -17.28
C PRO A 4 -48.38 29.91 -16.66
N GLY A 5 -48.25 29.46 -15.40
CA GLY A 5 -47.00 29.45 -14.65
C GLY A 5 -45.96 28.48 -15.24
N ARG A 6 -44.75 28.98 -15.49
CA ARG A 6 -43.58 28.25 -16.01
C ARG A 6 -42.93 27.31 -14.97
N SER A 7 -43.72 26.51 -14.25
CA SER A 7 -43.21 25.66 -13.15
C SER A 7 -42.74 24.25 -13.58
N GLY A 8 -42.83 23.90 -14.87
CA GLY A 8 -42.49 22.54 -15.36
C GLY A 8 -41.07 22.36 -15.92
N VAL A 9 -40.33 23.45 -16.17
CA VAL A 9 -39.06 23.42 -16.92
C VAL A 9 -37.89 22.80 -16.13
N PRO A 10 -37.68 23.12 -14.83
CA PRO A 10 -36.55 22.56 -14.08
C PRO A 10 -36.67 21.05 -13.86
N LEU A 11 -37.87 20.58 -13.54
CA LEU A 11 -38.17 19.15 -13.34
C LEU A 11 -38.06 18.34 -14.63
N ALA A 12 -38.44 18.92 -15.77
CA ALA A 12 -38.29 18.28 -17.07
C ALA A 12 -36.80 18.11 -17.47
N ALA A 13 -35.97 19.12 -17.18
CA ALA A 13 -34.52 19.06 -17.40
C ALA A 13 -33.86 17.99 -16.50
N LEU A 14 -34.20 17.95 -15.20
CA LEU A 14 -33.71 16.93 -14.27
C LEU A 14 -34.13 15.52 -14.69
N ARG A 15 -35.38 15.33 -15.16
CA ARG A 15 -35.86 14.04 -15.68
C ARG A 15 -35.11 13.61 -16.94
N ARG A 16 -34.72 14.54 -17.81
CA ARG A 16 -33.93 14.25 -19.02
C ARG A 16 -32.50 13.81 -18.66
N ILE A 17 -31.87 14.47 -17.69
CA ILE A 17 -30.55 14.10 -17.18
C ILE A 17 -30.59 12.73 -16.51
N ALA A 18 -31.63 12.45 -15.71
CA ALA A 18 -31.80 11.16 -15.05
C ALA A 18 -32.05 10.01 -16.06
N ARG A 19 -32.80 10.26 -17.15
CA ARG A 19 -33.05 9.27 -18.21
C ARG A 19 -31.84 9.01 -19.09
N ASN A 20 -30.99 10.02 -19.30
CA ASN A 20 -29.75 9.91 -20.06
C ASN A 20 -28.54 9.67 -19.15
N ARG A 21 -28.75 9.18 -17.91
CA ARG A 21 -27.64 8.79 -17.06
C ARG A 21 -26.86 7.71 -17.80
N PRO A 22 -25.56 7.93 -18.12
CA PRO A 22 -24.74 6.87 -18.68
C PRO A 22 -24.87 5.64 -17.78
N ALA A 23 -24.95 4.45 -18.38
CA ALA A 23 -24.86 3.23 -17.61
C ALA A 23 -23.61 3.33 -16.71
N PRO A 24 -23.68 2.92 -15.43
CA PRO A 24 -22.52 2.94 -14.57
C PRO A 24 -21.38 2.24 -15.30
N VAL A 25 -20.20 2.87 -15.34
CA VAL A 25 -19.01 2.28 -15.98
C VAL A 25 -18.78 0.95 -15.28
N VAL A 26 -18.98 -0.14 -16.01
CA VAL A 26 -18.80 -1.49 -15.46
C VAL A 26 -17.32 -1.81 -15.58
N GLY A 27 -16.66 -1.94 -14.44
CA GLY A 27 -15.25 -2.32 -14.33
C GLY A 27 -14.28 -1.15 -14.26
N GLU A 28 -13.05 -1.49 -13.89
CA GLU A 28 -11.95 -0.56 -13.68
C GLU A 28 -11.38 -0.06 -15.03
N ARG A 29 -10.81 1.14 -15.03
CA ARG A 29 -10.14 1.73 -16.20
C ARG A 29 -8.75 2.21 -15.84
N CYS A 30 -7.84 2.11 -16.80
CA CYS A 30 -6.50 2.67 -16.70
C CYS A 30 -6.60 4.20 -16.56
N GLU A 31 -6.00 4.75 -15.50
CA GLU A 31 -6.03 6.20 -15.23
C GLU A 31 -5.13 7.02 -16.18
N MET A 32 -4.34 6.36 -17.03
CA MET A 32 -3.48 7.02 -18.02
C MET A 32 -4.08 7.04 -19.43
N CYS A 33 -4.60 5.90 -19.91
CA CYS A 33 -5.11 5.77 -21.28
C CYS A 33 -6.62 5.46 -21.36
N ALA A 34 -7.31 5.35 -20.23
CA ALA A 34 -8.73 5.01 -20.11
C ALA A 34 -9.17 3.65 -20.65
N GLU A 35 -8.23 2.78 -21.06
CA GLU A 35 -8.50 1.40 -21.44
C GLU A 35 -9.13 0.62 -20.29
N SER A 36 -10.07 -0.28 -20.58
CA SER A 36 -10.64 -1.18 -19.58
C SER A 36 -9.59 -2.14 -19.03
N ILE A 37 -9.54 -2.31 -17.72
CA ILE A 37 -8.59 -3.22 -17.05
C ILE A 37 -9.32 -4.27 -16.22
N ALA A 38 -8.65 -5.39 -15.96
CA ALA A 38 -9.19 -6.46 -15.14
C ALA A 38 -9.22 -6.05 -13.65
N ALA A 39 -9.97 -6.80 -12.83
CA ALA A 39 -10.01 -6.59 -11.38
C ALA A 39 -8.61 -6.68 -10.75
N THR A 40 -7.78 -7.62 -11.23
CA THR A 40 -6.34 -7.66 -10.94
C THR A 40 -5.60 -6.90 -12.03
N HIS A 41 -4.88 -5.85 -11.66
CA HIS A 41 -4.13 -4.99 -12.55
C HIS A 41 -2.90 -4.42 -11.83
N SER A 42 -2.01 -3.77 -12.60
CA SER A 42 -0.78 -3.20 -12.07
C SER A 42 -0.96 -1.73 -11.69
N HIS A 43 -0.17 -1.26 -10.74
CA HIS A 43 -0.19 0.13 -10.30
C HIS A 43 1.12 0.85 -10.61
N VAL A 44 1.01 2.17 -10.69
CA VAL A 44 2.15 3.09 -10.63
C VAL A 44 1.91 4.10 -9.52
N VAL A 45 2.98 4.60 -8.91
CA VAL A 45 2.93 5.68 -7.93
C VAL A 45 3.27 6.99 -8.63
N ASN A 46 2.44 8.00 -8.45
CA ASN A 46 2.79 9.39 -8.73
C ASN A 46 3.65 9.92 -7.58
N LEU A 47 4.92 10.22 -7.82
CA LEU A 47 5.88 10.58 -6.78
C LEU A 47 5.56 11.92 -6.08
N ASP A 48 4.91 12.85 -6.80
CA ASP A 48 4.54 14.16 -6.22
C ASP A 48 3.37 14.04 -5.25
N SER A 49 2.29 13.38 -5.70
CA SER A 49 1.07 13.25 -4.90
C SER A 49 1.08 12.05 -3.96
N ARG A 50 2.02 11.12 -4.15
CA ARG A 50 2.07 9.79 -3.51
C ARG A 50 0.83 8.94 -3.78
N ALA A 51 0.08 9.26 -4.83
CA ALA A 51 -1.13 8.52 -5.19
C ALA A 51 -0.77 7.27 -6.01
N LEU A 52 -1.39 6.15 -5.68
CA LEU A 52 -1.44 4.98 -6.54
C LEU A 52 -2.42 5.23 -7.69
N MET A 53 -2.03 4.81 -8.89
CA MET A 53 -2.84 4.89 -10.09
C MET A 53 -2.98 3.51 -10.71
N CYS A 54 -4.21 3.13 -11.04
CA CYS A 54 -4.53 1.89 -11.73
C CYS A 54 -4.08 1.98 -13.20
N THR A 55 -3.32 0.99 -13.67
CA THR A 55 -2.73 1.02 -15.01
C THR A 55 -2.95 -0.27 -15.79
N CYS A 56 -3.15 -0.14 -17.11
CA CYS A 56 -3.04 -1.28 -18.00
C CYS A 56 -1.55 -1.69 -18.16
N ARG A 57 -1.33 -2.91 -18.65
CA ARG A 57 0.02 -3.47 -18.79
C ARG A 57 0.95 -2.60 -19.65
N ALA A 58 0.42 -2.01 -20.73
CA ALA A 58 1.20 -1.15 -21.62
C ALA A 58 1.68 0.12 -20.90
N CYS A 59 0.78 0.82 -20.19
CA CYS A 59 1.13 2.01 -19.42
C CYS A 59 2.10 1.70 -18.28
N TYR A 60 1.91 0.58 -17.57
CA TYR A 60 2.83 0.13 -16.53
C TYR A 60 4.27 -0.02 -17.02
N LEU A 61 4.46 -0.64 -18.20
CA LEU A 61 5.78 -0.92 -18.77
C LEU A 61 6.60 0.34 -19.07
N LEU A 62 5.97 1.50 -19.17
CA LEU A 62 6.67 2.78 -19.39
C LEU A 62 7.44 3.26 -18.15
N PHE A 63 7.14 2.70 -16.96
CA PHE A 63 7.67 3.18 -15.68
C PHE A 63 8.41 2.09 -14.88
N THR A 64 8.81 1.00 -15.54
CA THR A 64 9.49 -0.13 -14.86
C THR A 64 10.96 0.14 -14.58
N ASP A 65 11.59 1.04 -15.32
CA ASP A 65 12.95 1.48 -15.05
C ASP A 65 12.95 2.31 -13.75
N GLN A 66 13.62 1.80 -12.72
CA GLN A 66 13.64 2.40 -11.39
C GLN A 66 14.65 3.55 -11.29
N ASP A 67 15.64 3.59 -12.18
CA ASP A 67 16.71 4.59 -12.20
C ASP A 67 16.33 5.81 -13.05
N ALA A 68 15.25 5.70 -13.82
CA ALA A 68 14.72 6.81 -14.60
C ALA A 68 14.14 7.90 -13.68
N HIS A 69 14.54 9.15 -13.92
CA HIS A 69 14.00 10.34 -13.25
C HIS A 69 12.62 10.72 -13.81
N LEU A 70 11.63 9.87 -13.58
CA LEU A 70 10.25 10.06 -14.02
C LEU A 70 9.35 10.46 -12.85
N ARG A 71 8.24 11.14 -13.17
CA ARG A 71 7.20 11.50 -12.20
C ARG A 71 6.45 10.29 -11.65
N TYR A 72 6.43 9.19 -12.40
CA TYR A 72 5.72 7.97 -12.06
C TYR A 72 6.70 6.82 -11.95
N ARG A 73 6.45 5.91 -11.01
CA ARG A 73 7.24 4.69 -10.83
C ARG A 73 6.33 3.47 -10.74
N ALA A 74 6.66 2.41 -11.48
CA ALA A 74 5.91 1.17 -11.45
C ALA A 74 6.05 0.45 -10.11
N VAL A 75 4.93 -0.03 -9.56
CA VAL A 75 4.92 -0.86 -8.36
C VAL A 75 5.35 -2.28 -8.73
N PRO A 76 6.42 -2.81 -8.12
CA PRO A 76 6.90 -4.16 -8.43
C PRO A 76 6.03 -5.22 -7.75
N GLU A 77 6.03 -6.45 -8.27
CA GLU A 77 5.33 -7.59 -7.67
C GLU A 77 6.26 -8.45 -6.79
N ARG A 78 7.12 -7.78 -5.99
CA ARG A 78 8.18 -8.44 -5.21
C ARG A 78 7.79 -8.59 -3.74
N TYR A 79 7.90 -9.82 -3.22
CA TYR A 79 7.66 -10.16 -1.82
C TYR A 79 8.89 -10.85 -1.22
N LEU A 80 9.46 -10.30 -0.15
CA LEU A 80 10.59 -10.89 0.57
C LEU A 80 10.27 -11.04 2.06
N ARG A 81 10.82 -12.08 2.70
CA ARG A 81 10.82 -12.25 4.15
C ARG A 81 12.23 -12.03 4.71
N PHE A 82 12.31 -11.37 5.87
CA PHE A 82 13.57 -11.15 6.59
C PHE A 82 13.60 -11.98 7.87
N PRO A 83 13.99 -13.27 7.80
CA PRO A 83 13.98 -14.16 8.97
C PRO A 83 15.04 -13.78 10.01
N GLY A 84 16.06 -13.00 9.61
CA GLY A 84 17.16 -12.57 10.46
C GLY A 84 16.95 -11.24 11.16
N LEU A 85 15.79 -10.57 10.99
CA LEU A 85 15.53 -9.28 11.63
C LEU A 85 14.92 -9.49 13.02
N PRO A 86 15.66 -9.32 14.14
CA PRO A 86 15.09 -9.43 15.47
C PRO A 86 14.26 -8.19 15.78
N LEU A 87 12.97 -8.23 15.48
CA LEU A 87 11.99 -7.34 16.12
C LEU A 87 11.59 -7.94 17.45
N ASP A 88 12.50 -7.89 18.43
CA ASP A 88 12.19 -8.32 19.79
C ASP A 88 11.17 -7.37 20.45
N ALA A 89 10.64 -7.78 21.60
CA ALA A 89 9.61 -7.00 22.29
C ALA A 89 10.06 -5.57 22.62
N ARG A 90 11.36 -5.36 22.92
CA ARG A 90 11.90 -4.05 23.25
C ARG A 90 11.98 -3.16 22.01
N ALA A 91 12.52 -3.68 20.92
CA ALA A 91 12.58 -2.97 19.64
C ALA A 91 11.16 -2.59 19.17
N TRP A 92 10.19 -3.50 19.35
CA TRP A 92 8.79 -3.21 19.03
C TRP A 92 8.20 -2.09 19.90
N ASP A 93 8.41 -2.16 21.22
CA ASP A 93 7.89 -1.14 22.13
C ASP A 93 8.55 0.23 21.84
N GLU A 94 9.82 0.28 21.46
CA GLU A 94 10.48 1.52 21.01
C GLU A 94 9.85 2.13 19.75
N LEU A 95 9.27 1.31 18.85
CA LEU A 95 8.54 1.80 17.67
C LEU A 95 7.19 2.43 18.02
N GLN A 96 6.66 2.17 19.21
CA GLN A 96 5.40 2.74 19.71
C GLN A 96 4.19 2.52 18.76
N ILE A 97 4.19 1.42 17.99
CA ILE A 97 3.14 1.13 17.01
C ILE A 97 1.86 0.67 17.73
N PRO A 98 0.74 1.42 17.64
CA PRO A 98 -0.43 1.23 18.50
C PRO A 98 -1.24 -0.05 18.19
N VAL A 99 -1.09 -0.64 17.01
CA VAL A 99 -1.94 -1.76 16.54
C VAL A 99 -1.16 -3.03 16.20
N GLY A 100 0.08 -3.15 16.68
CA GLY A 100 0.89 -4.36 16.41
C GLY A 100 1.25 -4.55 14.93
N LEU A 101 1.03 -3.53 14.10
CA LEU A 101 1.17 -3.57 12.64
C LEU A 101 1.52 -2.19 12.10
N ALA A 102 2.55 -2.12 11.27
CA ALA A 102 2.85 -0.93 10.49
C ALA A 102 3.49 -1.32 9.16
N PHE A 103 3.43 -0.42 8.19
CA PHE A 103 4.27 -0.49 7.00
C PHE A 103 5.08 0.79 6.87
N LEU A 104 6.35 0.62 6.50
CA LEU A 104 7.34 1.69 6.43
C LEU A 104 7.95 1.72 5.04
N PHE A 105 8.08 2.88 4.44
CA PHE A 105 8.71 3.03 3.13
C PHE A 105 9.57 4.29 3.07
N GLN A 106 10.56 4.26 2.19
CA GLN A 106 11.40 5.41 1.91
C GLN A 106 10.70 6.34 0.93
N ASN A 107 10.45 7.58 1.32
CA ASN A 107 9.95 8.60 0.40
C ASN A 107 11.13 9.33 -0.26
N SER A 108 11.29 9.17 -1.57
CA SER A 108 12.46 9.74 -2.25
C SER A 108 12.40 11.27 -2.38
N VAL A 109 11.20 11.85 -2.43
CA VAL A 109 10.99 13.31 -2.56
C VAL A 109 11.34 14.03 -1.25
N GLN A 110 10.85 13.53 -0.11
CA GLN A 110 11.10 14.07 1.22
C GLN A 110 12.40 13.55 1.85
N ARG A 111 13.01 12.51 1.25
CA ARG A 111 14.23 11.83 1.73
C ARG A 111 14.14 11.39 3.19
N ARG A 112 13.00 10.82 3.55
CA ARG A 112 12.76 10.27 4.89
C ARG A 112 11.94 8.98 4.80
N THR A 113 12.08 8.15 5.82
CA THR A 113 11.16 7.05 6.06
C THR A 113 9.79 7.62 6.46
N ILE A 114 8.73 7.02 5.95
CA ILE A 114 7.35 7.28 6.38
C ILE A 114 6.77 5.97 6.89
N ALA A 115 6.10 6.01 8.04
CA ALA A 115 5.41 4.87 8.61
C ALA A 115 3.90 5.12 8.63
N PHE A 116 3.15 4.09 8.29
CA PHE A 116 1.70 4.08 8.39
C PHE A 116 1.23 2.86 9.16
N TYR A 117 0.10 3.02 9.86
CA TYR A 117 -0.63 1.91 10.45
C TYR A 117 -2.12 1.97 10.07
N PRO A 118 -2.81 0.83 9.98
CA PRO A 118 -4.24 0.82 9.73
C PRO A 118 -5.03 1.41 10.89
N SER A 119 -6.07 2.18 10.58
CA SER A 119 -7.02 2.73 11.53
C SER A 119 -8.44 2.75 10.93
N PRO A 120 -9.49 3.06 11.72
CA PRO A 120 -10.85 3.25 11.18
C PRO A 120 -10.93 4.30 10.06
N ALA A 121 -10.00 5.27 10.05
CA ALA A 121 -9.94 6.31 9.02
C ALA A 121 -9.18 5.86 7.75
N GLY A 122 -8.49 4.71 7.79
CA GLY A 122 -7.63 4.21 6.72
C GLY A 122 -6.17 4.19 7.14
N ALA A 123 -5.26 4.50 6.21
CA ALA A 123 -3.84 4.54 6.49
C ALA A 123 -3.56 5.81 7.29
N THR A 124 -3.19 5.67 8.55
CA THR A 124 -2.81 6.79 9.41
C THR A 124 -1.30 6.90 9.42
N GLU A 125 -0.77 8.07 9.03
CA GLU A 125 0.66 8.36 9.13
C GLU A 125 1.03 8.39 10.61
N SER A 126 2.13 7.73 10.96
CA SER A 126 2.66 7.75 12.31
C SER A 126 3.41 9.06 12.55
N ASP A 127 2.99 9.82 13.55
CA ASP A 127 3.69 11.02 14.02
C ASP A 127 4.89 10.69 14.93
N LEU A 128 5.16 9.40 15.18
CA LEU A 128 6.16 8.96 16.15
C LEU A 128 7.59 9.10 15.59
N PRO A 129 8.58 9.45 16.45
CA PRO A 129 9.97 9.58 16.03
C PRO A 129 10.48 8.26 15.45
N LEU A 130 10.86 8.29 14.17
CA LEU A 130 11.38 7.13 13.46
C LEU A 130 12.85 6.83 13.79
N ASP A 131 13.47 7.55 14.74
CA ASP A 131 14.84 7.33 15.18
C ASP A 131 15.08 5.86 15.59
N ALA A 132 14.09 5.21 16.20
CA ALA A 132 14.17 3.79 16.54
C ALA A 132 14.19 2.90 15.29
N TRP A 133 13.43 3.26 14.26
CA TRP A 133 13.41 2.55 12.99
C TRP A 133 14.69 2.79 12.18
N ASP A 134 15.18 4.03 12.13
CA ASP A 134 16.42 4.35 11.44
C ASP A 134 17.60 3.57 12.04
N ARG A 135 17.64 3.41 13.38
CA ARG A 135 18.59 2.49 14.04
C ARG A 135 18.41 1.04 13.59
N ILE A 136 17.18 0.55 13.47
CA ILE A 136 16.93 -0.81 12.97
C ILE A 136 17.47 -0.95 11.54
N VAL A 137 17.22 0.01 10.66
CA VAL A 137 17.73 -0.02 9.28
C VAL A 137 19.26 0.05 9.23
N GLU A 138 19.88 0.89 10.05
CA GLU A 138 21.35 0.99 10.16
C GLU A 138 22.01 -0.32 10.57
N HIS A 139 21.38 -1.08 11.49
CA HIS A 139 21.93 -2.34 11.98
C HIS A 139 21.59 -3.55 11.08
N ASN A 140 20.70 -3.38 10.09
CA ASN A 140 20.21 -4.45 9.22
C ASN A 140 20.31 -4.03 7.74
N PRO A 141 21.53 -4.03 7.17
CA PRO A 141 21.78 -3.55 5.81
C PRO A 141 20.99 -4.30 4.73
N GLU A 142 20.53 -5.52 5.01
CA GLU A 142 19.63 -6.28 4.14
C GLU A 142 18.30 -5.57 3.86
N LEU A 143 17.87 -4.66 4.73
CA LEU A 143 16.68 -3.83 4.51
C LEU A 143 16.91 -2.77 3.42
N GLY A 144 18.17 -2.49 3.07
CA GLY A 144 18.55 -1.55 2.00
C GLY A 144 18.16 -2.00 0.59
N VAL A 145 17.65 -3.22 0.41
CA VAL A 145 17.12 -3.70 -0.89
C VAL A 145 15.78 -3.06 -1.29
N LEU A 146 15.16 -2.32 -0.36
CA LEU A 146 13.88 -1.63 -0.54
C LEU A 146 13.95 -0.56 -1.63
N ARG A 147 13.01 -0.61 -2.59
CA ARG A 147 12.87 0.45 -3.60
C ARG A 147 12.01 1.59 -3.05
N PRO A 148 12.53 2.84 -3.02
CA PRO A 148 11.77 3.98 -2.52
C PRO A 148 10.43 4.16 -3.24
N ASP A 149 9.44 4.66 -2.50
CA ASP A 149 8.09 5.03 -2.95
C ASP A 149 7.18 3.88 -3.42
N VAL A 150 7.72 2.72 -3.80
CA VAL A 150 6.94 1.63 -4.44
C VAL A 150 6.94 0.31 -3.67
N GLU A 151 7.80 0.17 -2.68
CA GLU A 151 7.82 -0.98 -1.78
C GLU A 151 7.81 -0.51 -0.33
N ALA A 152 7.30 -1.38 0.55
CA ALA A 152 7.27 -1.13 1.98
C ALA A 152 7.79 -2.33 2.78
N LEU A 153 8.38 -2.02 3.93
CA LEU A 153 8.65 -2.96 4.99
C LEU A 153 7.40 -3.06 5.87
N LEU A 154 6.69 -4.17 5.74
CA LEU A 154 5.53 -4.52 6.54
C LEU A 154 5.99 -5.26 7.79
N VAL A 155 5.73 -4.69 8.96
CA VAL A 155 6.11 -5.24 10.25
C VAL A 155 4.89 -5.58 11.08
N ARG A 156 4.89 -6.75 11.69
CA ARG A 156 3.82 -7.24 12.55
C ARG A 156 4.41 -7.81 13.83
N ARG A 157 3.73 -7.59 14.96
CA ARG A 157 4.00 -8.28 16.22
C ARG A 157 3.27 -9.62 16.23
N ASP A 158 4.01 -10.70 16.46
CA ASP A 158 3.49 -12.06 16.66
C ASP A 158 3.52 -12.37 18.17
N ASP A 159 2.40 -12.89 18.69
CA ASP A 159 2.20 -13.53 20.01
C ASP A 159 3.12 -13.15 21.21
N GLY A 160 3.49 -11.87 21.31
CA GLY A 160 4.13 -11.25 22.47
C GLY A 160 5.66 -11.32 22.52
N THR A 161 6.32 -12.21 21.76
CA THR A 161 7.77 -12.45 21.89
C THR A 161 8.61 -12.15 20.65
N SER A 162 8.01 -12.13 19.45
CA SER A 162 8.74 -11.94 18.20
C SER A 162 7.92 -11.12 17.21
N GLY A 163 8.56 -10.30 16.39
CA GLY A 163 7.93 -9.67 15.23
C GLY A 163 8.34 -10.33 13.93
N SER A 164 7.47 -10.25 12.92
CA SER A 164 7.78 -10.62 11.54
C SER A 164 7.93 -9.38 10.67
N CYS A 165 8.86 -9.45 9.72
CA CYS A 165 9.13 -8.38 8.76
C CYS A 165 9.18 -8.91 7.34
N TYR A 166 8.44 -8.23 6.46
CA TYR A 166 8.32 -8.54 5.05
C TYR A 166 8.56 -7.30 4.21
N LEU A 167 9.24 -7.43 3.08
CA LEU A 167 9.14 -6.45 2.01
C LEU A 167 7.96 -6.85 1.13
N VAL A 168 7.06 -5.91 0.90
CA VAL A 168 5.89 -6.08 0.04
C VAL A 168 5.75 -4.89 -0.91
N PRO A 169 5.03 -5.05 -2.03
CA PRO A 169 4.61 -3.93 -2.86
C PRO A 169 3.77 -2.94 -2.05
N ILE A 170 3.94 -1.64 -2.28
CA ILE A 170 3.23 -0.61 -1.50
C ILE A 170 1.70 -0.68 -1.67
N ASP A 171 1.23 -1.11 -2.84
CA ASP A 171 -0.20 -1.28 -3.13
C ASP A 171 -0.83 -2.40 -2.28
N ALA A 172 -0.10 -3.47 -1.96
CA ALA A 172 -0.56 -4.51 -1.05
C ALA A 172 -0.79 -3.97 0.37
N CYS A 173 0.01 -3.01 0.83
CA CYS A 173 -0.23 -2.33 2.12
C CYS A 173 -1.51 -1.51 2.09
N TYR A 174 -1.74 -0.73 1.03
CA TYR A 174 -2.96 0.07 0.88
C TYR A 174 -4.20 -0.80 0.67
N GLU A 175 -4.08 -1.94 -0.02
CA GLU A 175 -5.14 -2.94 -0.14
C GLU A 175 -5.52 -3.50 1.25
N LEU A 176 -4.53 -3.92 2.05
CA LEU A 176 -4.75 -4.38 3.42
C LEU A 176 -5.50 -3.32 4.23
N VAL A 177 -4.98 -2.09 4.25
CA VAL A 177 -5.61 -0.97 4.96
C VAL A 177 -7.05 -0.76 4.50
N GLY A 178 -7.30 -0.74 3.19
CA GLY A 178 -8.63 -0.57 2.63
C GLY A 178 -9.58 -1.68 3.08
N ARG A 179 -9.10 -2.93 3.07
CA ARG A 179 -9.84 -4.09 3.55
C ARG A 179 -10.16 -4.00 5.05
N LEU A 180 -9.18 -3.67 5.89
CA LEU A 180 -9.40 -3.54 7.34
C LEU A 180 -10.36 -2.40 7.64
N ARG A 181 -10.25 -1.27 6.94
CA ARG A 181 -11.18 -0.15 7.07
C ARG A 181 -12.63 -0.52 6.75
N MET A 182 -12.87 -1.38 5.75
CA MET A 182 -14.22 -1.85 5.41
C MET A 182 -14.81 -2.80 6.46
N LEU A 183 -13.96 -3.56 7.15
CA LEU A 183 -14.36 -4.52 8.18
C LEU A 183 -14.44 -3.90 9.58
N TRP A 184 -13.85 -2.72 9.77
CA TRP A 184 -13.71 -2.11 11.07
C TRP A 184 -15.07 -1.87 11.74
N ARG A 185 -15.27 -2.51 12.90
CA ARG A 185 -16.40 -2.26 13.79
C ARG A 185 -15.86 -2.01 15.20
N GLY A 186 -16.36 -0.95 15.86
CA GLY A 186 -15.94 -0.63 17.23
C GLY A 186 -14.50 -0.10 17.34
N PHE A 187 -13.89 -0.24 18.53
CA PHE A 187 -12.58 0.33 18.85
C PHE A 187 -11.41 -0.56 18.42
N ASP A 188 -11.57 -1.89 18.49
CA ASP A 188 -10.53 -2.90 18.20
C ASP A 188 -10.71 -3.60 16.83
N GLY A 189 -11.75 -3.24 16.07
CA GLY A 189 -12.06 -3.86 14.79
C GLY A 189 -12.72 -5.24 14.88
N GLY A 190 -12.76 -5.87 16.07
CA GLY A 190 -13.34 -7.19 16.31
C GLY A 190 -12.57 -8.35 15.65
N SER A 191 -13.13 -9.57 15.74
CA SER A 191 -12.53 -10.79 15.20
C SER A 191 -12.39 -10.77 13.67
N GLU A 192 -13.32 -10.11 12.95
CA GLU A 192 -13.29 -10.02 11.49
C GLU A 192 -12.01 -9.31 10.97
N VAL A 193 -11.54 -8.27 11.68
CA VAL A 193 -10.28 -7.57 11.35
C VAL A 193 -9.07 -8.47 11.61
N HIS A 194 -9.05 -9.20 12.72
CA HIS A 194 -7.97 -10.12 13.06
C HIS A 194 -7.88 -11.27 12.04
N GLU A 195 -9.02 -11.89 11.69
CA GLU A 195 -9.08 -12.94 10.67
C GLU A 195 -8.62 -12.44 9.29
N ALA A 196 -9.02 -11.22 8.90
CA ALA A 196 -8.57 -10.61 7.65
C ALA A 196 -7.06 -10.32 7.65
N MET A 197 -6.50 -9.87 8.77
CA MET A 197 -5.06 -9.70 8.94
C MET A 197 -4.33 -11.04 8.83
N ASP A 198 -4.78 -12.07 9.55
CA ASP A 198 -4.17 -13.40 9.50
C ASP A 198 -4.19 -14.00 8.10
N ALA A 199 -5.32 -13.91 7.41
CA ALA A 199 -5.45 -14.35 6.03
C ALA A 199 -4.51 -13.60 5.08
N PHE A 200 -4.33 -12.28 5.28
CA PHE A 200 -3.40 -11.48 4.48
C PHE A 200 -1.94 -11.91 4.74
N PHE A 201 -1.54 -12.04 6.01
CA PHE A 201 -0.17 -12.46 6.34
C PHE A 201 0.15 -13.88 5.89
N ALA A 202 -0.83 -14.80 5.91
CA ALA A 202 -0.67 -16.12 5.31
C ALA A 202 -0.38 -16.04 3.80
N GLN A 203 -1.06 -15.14 3.06
CA GLN A 203 -0.78 -14.91 1.65
C GLN A 203 0.60 -14.28 1.41
N VAL A 204 0.97 -13.29 2.21
CA VAL A 204 2.31 -12.67 2.17
C VAL A 204 3.39 -13.72 2.39
N GLN A 205 3.23 -14.59 3.39
CA GLN A 205 4.18 -15.64 3.71
C GLN A 205 4.35 -16.62 2.53
N VAL A 206 3.25 -17.03 1.88
CA VAL A 206 3.29 -17.92 0.70
C VAL A 206 3.99 -17.26 -0.49
N ARG A 207 3.77 -15.96 -0.71
CA ARG A 207 4.39 -15.22 -1.82
C ARG A 207 5.85 -14.84 -1.57
N SER A 208 6.25 -14.76 -0.30
CA SER A 208 7.55 -14.25 0.12
C SER A 208 8.66 -15.25 -0.08
N ARG A 209 9.75 -14.78 -0.69
CA ARG A 209 11.02 -15.50 -0.78
C ARG A 209 11.96 -15.01 0.32
N PRO A 210 12.90 -15.81 0.85
CA PRO A 210 13.93 -15.28 1.73
C PRO A 210 14.65 -14.10 1.06
N ALA A 211 14.82 -13.00 1.79
CA ALA A 211 15.68 -11.91 1.34
C ALA A 211 17.12 -12.44 1.16
N PRO A 212 17.85 -11.97 0.13
CA PRO A 212 19.25 -12.31 -0.03
C PRO A 212 20.04 -11.81 1.18
N SER A 213 20.91 -12.66 1.76
CA SER A 213 21.81 -12.23 2.83
C SER A 213 22.84 -11.24 2.26
N VAL A 214 23.02 -10.11 2.93
CA VAL A 214 24.11 -9.18 2.61
C VAL A 214 25.41 -9.86 3.07
N GLY A 215 26.10 -10.58 2.16
CA GLY A 215 27.39 -11.20 2.48
C GLY A 215 27.78 -12.50 1.76
N ALA A 216 26.99 -13.07 0.84
CA ALA A 216 27.49 -14.14 -0.01
C ALA A 216 28.28 -13.54 -1.19
N VAL A 217 29.58 -13.30 -0.99
CA VAL A 217 30.53 -13.18 -2.10
C VAL A 217 30.40 -14.48 -2.92
N PRO A 218 30.16 -14.44 -4.24
CA PRO A 218 30.20 -15.66 -5.03
C PRO A 218 31.63 -16.21 -4.99
N GLU A 219 31.80 -17.39 -4.40
CA GLU A 219 33.02 -18.17 -4.51
C GLU A 219 33.32 -18.37 -6.01
N PRO A 220 34.52 -18.00 -6.51
CA PRO A 220 34.83 -18.22 -7.91
C PRO A 220 34.85 -19.73 -8.17
N ALA A 221 34.02 -20.16 -9.13
CA ALA A 221 33.96 -21.54 -9.59
C ALA A 221 35.34 -22.01 -10.12
N PRO A 222 35.68 -23.31 -9.97
CA PRO A 222 36.99 -23.86 -10.33
C PRO A 222 37.30 -23.77 -11.83
#